data_AF-A0A1C4GZE1-F1
#
_entry.id   AF-A0A1C4GZE1-F1
#
_cell.length_a   1.000
_cell.length_b   1.000
_cell.length_c   1.000
_cell.angle_alpha   90.00
_cell.angle_beta   90.00
_cell.angle_gamma   90.00
#
_symmetry.space_group_name_H-M   'P 1'
#
loop_
_entity.id
_entity.type
_entity.pdbx_description
1 polymer ?
#
loop_
_entity_poly.entity_id
_entity_poly.type
_entity_poly.pdbx_seq_one_letter_code
_entity_poly.pdbx_strand_id
1 'polypeptide(L)'
;MAARTKNAEENKTDESKPANAGQASTPASSLSDKERDQIANMPYEEARDNLIKAVQALEAGGLSLDQSMHQWEVGEALARRAQSLLNEVRAKLENAEAEQQSTAATAGTQSNLE
;
A
#
# COMPACT_ATOMS: atom_id res chain seq x y z
N MET A 1 48.92 -41.14 -41.93
CA MET A 1 48.49 -40.32 -43.08
C MET A 1 46.98 -40.16 -43.03
N ALA A 2 46.54 -38.90 -43.05
CA ALA A 2 45.24 -38.38 -43.45
C ALA A 2 43.94 -38.91 -42.81
N ALA A 3 43.33 -38.02 -42.04
CA ALA A 3 41.92 -37.98 -41.65
C ALA A 3 41.01 -37.49 -42.81
N ARG A 4 39.74 -37.97 -42.84
CA ARG A 4 38.54 -37.30 -43.42
C ARG A 4 37.27 -38.11 -43.07
N THR A 5 36.57 -37.84 -41.97
CA THR A 5 35.34 -37.02 -41.78
C THR A 5 34.11 -37.33 -42.66
N LYS A 6 33.00 -37.75 -42.00
CA LYS A 6 31.55 -37.35 -42.11
C LYS A 6 30.67 -38.54 -41.66
N ASN A 7 29.62 -38.47 -40.84
CA ASN A 7 28.81 -37.45 -40.15
C ASN A 7 28.14 -38.21 -38.97
N ALA A 8 28.22 -37.76 -37.70
CA ALA A 8 27.29 -36.82 -37.04
C ALA A 8 25.83 -37.31 -37.06
N GLU A 9 25.48 -38.17 -36.11
CA GLU A 9 24.10 -38.50 -35.75
C GLU A 9 23.53 -37.35 -34.90
N GLU A 10 22.41 -36.82 -35.37
CA GLU A 10 21.64 -35.73 -34.77
C GLU A 10 21.06 -36.17 -33.43
N ASN A 11 21.47 -35.52 -32.34
CA ASN A 11 20.62 -35.42 -31.16
C ASN A 11 20.49 -33.94 -30.80
N LYS A 12 19.42 -33.35 -31.31
CA LYS A 12 19.12 -31.92 -31.27
C LYS A 12 18.05 -31.69 -30.21
N THR A 13 18.46 -31.00 -29.15
CA THR A 13 17.67 -30.17 -28.24
C THR A 13 16.48 -30.83 -27.53
N ASP A 14 16.74 -31.14 -26.25
CA ASP A 14 15.87 -30.86 -25.12
C ASP A 14 15.14 -29.51 -25.28
N GLU A 15 13.88 -29.56 -25.76
CA GLU A 15 12.89 -28.49 -25.58
C GLU A 15 11.86 -28.96 -24.54
N SER A 16 12.32 -29.19 -23.31
CA SER A 16 11.45 -29.09 -22.15
C SER A 16 11.10 -27.62 -21.93
N LYS A 17 10.14 -27.11 -22.72
CA LYS A 17 9.45 -25.85 -22.42
C LYS A 17 8.88 -25.95 -21.00
N PRO A 18 9.31 -25.15 -20.01
CA PRO A 18 8.47 -25.00 -18.85
C PRO A 18 7.22 -24.26 -19.32
N ALA A 19 6.12 -24.99 -19.42
CA ALA A 19 4.79 -24.41 -19.45
C ALA A 19 4.66 -23.58 -18.17
N ASN A 20 4.85 -22.27 -18.32
CA ASN A 20 4.50 -21.17 -17.43
C ASN A 20 3.88 -21.61 -16.08
N ALA A 21 4.72 -22.12 -15.18
CA ALA A 21 4.41 -22.29 -13.78
C ALA A 21 4.61 -20.92 -13.11
N GLY A 22 3.60 -20.07 -13.22
CA GLY A 22 3.69 -18.68 -12.78
C GLY A 22 2.38 -17.91 -12.81
N GLN A 23 1.23 -18.58 -12.85
CA GLN A 23 -0.03 -17.95 -12.40
C GLN A 23 -0.11 -18.10 -10.88
N ALA A 24 0.86 -17.51 -10.17
CA ALA A 24 0.68 -17.23 -8.76
C ALA A 24 -0.29 -16.05 -8.68
N SER A 25 -1.52 -16.36 -8.27
CA SER A 25 -2.60 -15.46 -7.89
C SER A 25 -2.25 -13.96 -7.96
N THR A 26 -2.56 -13.33 -9.09
CA THR A 26 -2.55 -11.87 -9.21
C THR A 26 -3.42 -11.27 -8.11
N PRO A 27 -2.93 -10.28 -7.34
CA PRO A 27 -3.78 -9.62 -6.35
C PRO A 27 -5.00 -9.04 -7.08
N ALA A 28 -6.18 -9.16 -6.48
CA ALA A 28 -7.42 -8.58 -6.99
C ALA A 28 -7.41 -7.04 -7.05
N SER A 29 -6.30 -6.42 -6.64
CA SER A 29 -6.08 -4.98 -6.64
C SER A 29 -5.05 -4.61 -7.70
N SER A 30 -5.43 -3.60 -8.49
CA SER A 30 -4.61 -2.94 -9.51
C SER A 30 -3.46 -2.08 -8.94
N LEU A 31 -3.46 -1.80 -7.64
CA LEU A 31 -2.38 -1.07 -6.96
C LEU A 31 -1.12 -1.93 -6.82
N SER A 32 0.02 -1.38 -7.22
CA SER A 32 1.32 -1.98 -6.93
C SER A 32 1.74 -1.77 -5.48
N ASP A 33 2.60 -2.64 -4.95
CA ASP A 33 3.10 -2.53 -3.57
C ASP A 33 3.85 -1.22 -3.34
N LYS A 34 4.61 -0.75 -4.34
CA LYS A 34 5.31 0.53 -4.28
C LYS A 34 4.35 1.71 -4.11
N GLU A 35 3.23 1.72 -4.84
CA GLU A 35 2.22 2.78 -4.72
C GLU A 35 1.55 2.75 -3.35
N ARG A 36 1.25 1.55 -2.83
CA ARG A 36 0.72 1.39 -1.47
C ARG A 36 1.70 1.92 -0.43
N ASP A 37 2.98 1.59 -0.56
CA ASP A 37 4.03 2.08 0.35
C ASP A 37 4.19 3.59 0.27
N GLN A 38 4.10 4.18 -0.93
CA GLN A 38 4.13 5.63 -1.09
C GLN A 38 2.94 6.29 -0.38
N ILE A 39 1.72 5.79 -0.62
CA ILE A 39 0.50 6.28 0.06
C ILE A 39 0.61 6.10 1.57
N ALA A 40 1.10 4.95 2.03
CA ALA A 40 1.28 4.64 3.45
C ALA A 40 2.30 5.56 4.14
N ASN A 41 3.20 6.20 3.41
CA ASN A 41 4.18 7.15 3.96
C ASN A 41 3.78 8.62 3.76
N MET A 42 2.68 8.93 3.06
CA MET A 42 2.26 10.32 2.82
C MET A 42 1.81 11.01 4.12
N PRO A 43 2.11 12.32 4.29
CA PRO A 43 1.50 13.14 5.33
C PRO A 43 0.01 13.38 5.05
N TYR A 44 -0.74 13.78 6.08
CA TYR A 44 -2.21 13.92 6.00
C TYR A 44 -2.66 14.87 4.88
N GLU A 45 -2.08 16.07 4.80
CA GLU A 45 -2.47 17.08 3.79
C GLU A 45 -2.21 16.57 2.37
N GLU A 46 -1.08 15.90 2.15
CA GLU A 46 -0.77 15.33 0.83
C GLU A 46 -1.72 14.16 0.48
N ALA A 47 -2.03 13.29 1.44
CA ALA A 47 -2.99 12.22 1.23
C ALA A 47 -4.39 12.78 0.89
N ARG A 48 -4.81 13.84 1.58
CA ARG A 48 -6.08 14.55 1.34
C ARG A 48 -6.11 15.20 -0.04
N ASP A 49 -5.06 15.90 -0.44
CA ASP A 49 -4.99 16.57 -1.73
C ASP A 49 -4.99 15.57 -2.89
N ASN A 50 -4.26 14.46 -2.76
CA ASN A 50 -4.28 13.39 -3.75
C ASN A 50 -5.64 12.68 -3.80
N LEU A 51 -6.33 12.54 -2.66
CA LEU A 51 -7.69 11.99 -2.63
C LEU A 51 -8.66 12.88 -3.41
N ILE A 52 -8.58 14.20 -3.24
CA ILE A 52 -9.40 15.16 -3.99
C ILE A 52 -9.15 15.01 -5.50
N LYS A 53 -7.87 14.91 -5.91
CA LYS A 53 -7.52 14.69 -7.33
C LYS A 53 -8.07 13.38 -7.87
N ALA A 54 -8.00 12.31 -7.08
CA ALA A 54 -8.54 11.00 -7.44
C ALA A 54 -10.06 11.07 -7.68
N VAL A 55 -10.79 11.73 -6.79
CA VAL A 55 -12.24 11.93 -6.92
C VAL A 55 -12.56 12.80 -8.15
N GLN A 56 -11.85 13.91 -8.34
CA GLN A 56 -12.04 14.78 -9.51
C GLN A 56 -11.80 14.04 -10.83
N ALA A 57 -10.81 13.17 -10.90
CA ALA A 57 -10.54 12.36 -12.09
C ALA A 57 -11.69 11.38 -12.39
N LEU A 58 -12.28 10.78 -11.36
CA LEU A 58 -13.46 9.92 -11.50
C LEU A 58 -14.71 10.70 -11.93
N GLU A 59 -14.92 11.89 -11.34
CA GLU A 59 -16.06 12.77 -11.65
C GLU A 59 -16.00 13.37 -13.05
N ALA A 60 -14.79 13.72 -13.52
CA ALA A 60 -14.58 14.22 -14.89
C ALA A 60 -14.95 13.17 -15.95
N GLY A 61 -14.83 11.88 -15.60
CA GLY A 61 -15.02 10.78 -16.54
C GLY A 61 -13.95 10.75 -17.63
N GLY A 62 -14.19 9.97 -18.69
CA GLY A 62 -13.26 9.83 -19.81
C GLY A 62 -12.09 8.86 -19.59
N LEU A 63 -12.01 8.25 -18.40
CA LEU A 63 -11.13 7.12 -18.12
C LEU A 63 -11.73 5.81 -18.67
N SER A 64 -10.87 4.88 -19.07
CA SER A 64 -11.30 3.50 -19.34
C SER A 64 -11.80 2.83 -18.05
N LEU A 65 -12.49 1.70 -18.15
CA LEU A 65 -12.97 0.96 -16.98
C LEU A 65 -11.80 0.57 -16.05
N ASP A 66 -10.71 0.04 -16.62
CA ASP A 66 -9.52 -0.37 -15.88
C ASP A 66 -8.86 0.81 -15.16
N GLN A 67 -8.73 1.94 -15.85
CA GLN A 67 -8.22 3.18 -15.25
C GLN A 67 -9.12 3.73 -14.16
N SER A 68 -10.44 3.65 -14.34
CA SER A 68 -11.43 4.08 -13.33
C SER A 68 -11.37 3.21 -12.08
N MET A 69 -11.22 1.89 -12.25
CA MET A 69 -11.04 0.94 -11.14
C MET A 69 -9.75 1.23 -10.38
N HIS A 70 -8.64 1.43 -11.09
CA HIS A 70 -7.38 1.79 -10.47
C HIS A 70 -7.46 3.11 -9.71
N GLN A 71 -8.05 4.14 -10.33
CA GLN A 71 -8.20 5.44 -9.70
C GLN A 71 -9.07 5.38 -8.43
N TRP A 72 -10.10 4.52 -8.43
CA TRP A 72 -10.91 4.25 -7.24
C TRP A 72 -10.10 3.57 -6.13
N GLU A 73 -9.29 2.55 -6.45
CA GLU A 73 -8.44 1.89 -5.45
C GLU A 73 -7.39 2.84 -4.86
N VAL A 74 -6.78 3.70 -5.68
CA VAL A 74 -5.88 4.77 -5.22
C VAL A 74 -6.62 5.69 -4.23
N GLY A 75 -7.83 6.12 -4.57
CA GLY A 75 -8.67 6.94 -3.68
C GLY A 75 -9.00 6.24 -2.36
N GLU A 76 -9.30 4.94 -2.40
CA GLU A 76 -9.59 4.11 -1.24
C GLU A 76 -8.39 4.02 -0.28
N ALA A 77 -7.20 3.78 -0.83
CA ALA A 77 -5.95 3.74 -0.07
C ALA A 77 -5.62 5.12 0.56
N LEU A 78 -5.80 6.21 -0.17
CA LEU A 78 -5.57 7.57 0.32
C LEU A 78 -6.54 7.94 1.46
N ALA A 79 -7.81 7.58 1.33
CA ALA A 79 -8.81 7.80 2.37
C ALA A 79 -8.46 7.02 3.65
N ARG A 80 -8.05 5.75 3.53
CA ARG A 80 -7.58 4.95 4.67
C ARG A 80 -6.37 5.60 5.36
N ARG A 81 -5.39 6.08 4.59
CA ARG A 81 -4.21 6.76 5.14
C ARG A 81 -4.61 8.00 5.93
N ALA A 82 -5.42 8.87 5.33
CA ALA A 82 -5.88 10.08 5.98
C ALA A 82 -6.63 9.78 7.28
N GLN A 83 -7.51 8.77 7.28
CA GLN A 83 -8.23 8.34 8.47
C GLN A 83 -7.30 7.79 9.56
N SER A 84 -6.28 6.99 9.19
CA SER A 84 -5.30 6.45 10.15
C SER A 84 -4.59 7.57 10.91
N LEU A 85 -4.12 8.60 10.18
CA LEU A 85 -3.43 9.73 10.79
C LEU A 85 -4.32 10.51 11.76
N LEU A 86 -5.59 10.71 11.41
CA LEU A 86 -6.56 11.35 12.31
C LEU A 86 -6.81 10.50 13.57
N ASN A 87 -6.90 9.18 13.41
CA ASN A 87 -7.08 8.27 14.53
C ASN A 87 -5.85 8.28 15.47
N GLU A 88 -4.64 8.34 14.93
CA GLU A 88 -3.41 8.43 15.72
C GLU A 88 -3.35 9.74 16.53
N VAL A 89 -3.71 10.87 15.93
CA VAL A 89 -3.77 12.16 16.64
C VAL A 89 -4.82 12.11 17.74
N ARG A 90 -6.00 11.53 17.47
CA ARG A 90 -7.05 11.36 18.47
C ARG A 90 -6.58 10.51 19.65
N ALA A 91 -5.93 9.38 19.38
CA ALA A 91 -5.40 8.51 20.44
C ALA A 91 -4.34 9.22 21.30
N LYS A 92 -3.51 10.08 20.69
CA LYS A 92 -2.52 10.90 21.43
C LYS A 92 -3.20 11.92 22.35
N LEU A 93 -4.28 12.54 21.90
CA LEU A 93 -5.06 13.49 22.72
C LEU A 93 -5.69 12.77 23.91
N GLU A 94 -6.37 11.64 23.67
CA GLU A 94 -7.00 10.84 24.72
C GLU A 94 -5.97 10.38 25.77
N ASN A 95 -4.77 9.97 25.35
CA ASN A 95 -3.69 9.61 26.29
C ASN A 95 -3.21 10.81 27.12
N ALA A 96 -3.00 11.97 26.49
CA ALA A 96 -2.58 13.17 27.19
C ALA A 96 -3.62 13.64 28.23
N GLU A 97 -4.92 13.55 27.90
CA GLU A 97 -6.00 13.87 28.83
C GLU A 97 -6.03 12.90 30.04
N ALA A 98 -5.82 11.60 29.81
CA ALA A 98 -5.76 10.59 30.88
C ALA A 98 -4.56 10.81 31.82
N GLU A 99 -3.40 11.19 31.28
CA GLU A 99 -2.20 11.54 32.05
C GLU A 99 -2.43 12.78 32.93
N GLN A 100 -3.11 13.79 32.39
CA GLN A 100 -3.48 15.00 33.14
C GLN A 100 -4.44 14.69 34.29
N GLN A 101 -5.45 13.85 34.05
CA GLN A 101 -6.40 13.43 35.10
C GLN A 101 -5.70 12.61 36.20
N SER A 102 -4.80 11.70 35.82
CA SER A 102 -4.03 10.89 36.77
C SER A 102 -3.10 11.74 37.63
N THR A 103 -2.48 12.76 37.04
CA THR A 103 -1.64 13.72 37.76
C THR A 103 -2.46 14.55 38.74
N ALA A 104 -3.63 15.04 38.30
CA ALA A 104 -4.54 15.81 39.16
C ALA A 104 -5.09 14.99 40.34
N ALA A 105 -5.44 13.71 40.13
CA ALA A 105 -5.89 12.81 41.20
C ALA A 105 -4.80 12.55 42.24
N THR A 106 -3.54 12.39 41.80
CA THR A 106 -2.39 12.21 42.69
C THR A 106 -2.14 13.46 43.53
N ALA A 107 -2.15 14.64 42.90
CA ALA A 107 -1.97 15.92 43.60
C ALA A 107 -3.09 16.21 44.61
N GLY A 108 -4.35 15.93 44.25
CA GLY A 108 -5.50 16.11 45.14
C GLY A 108 -5.51 15.18 46.35
N THR A 109 -4.89 14.00 46.24
CA THR A 109 -4.75 13.07 47.37
C THR A 109 -3.68 13.54 48.35
N GLN A 110 -2.59 14.17 47.87
CA GLN A 110 -1.55 14.73 48.75
C GLN A 110 -2.05 15.91 49.59
N SER A 111 -2.80 16.85 49.00
CA SER A 111 -3.33 18.01 49.75
C SER A 111 -4.33 17.66 50.86
N ASN A 112 -4.87 16.43 50.89
CA ASN A 112 -5.82 15.99 51.91
C ASN A 112 -5.15 15.22 53.07
N LEU A 113 -3.82 15.12 53.06
CA LEU A 113 -3.00 14.43 54.07
C LEU A 113 -2.15 15.40 54.93
N GLU A 114 -2.26 16.71 54.71
CA GLU A 114 -1.54 17.77 55.47
C GLU A 114 -2.41 18.42 56.56
#